data_AF-A0A4W3I1F9-F1
#
_entry.id   AF-A0A4W3I1F9-F1
#
_cell.length_a   1.000
_cell.length_b   1.000
_cell.length_c   1.000
_cell.angle_alpha   90.00
_cell.angle_beta   90.00
_cell.angle_gamma   90.00
#
_symmetry.space_group_name_H-M   'P 1'
#
loop_
_entity.id
_entity.type
_entity.pdbx_description
1 polymer ?
#
loop_
_entity_poly.entity_id
_entity_poly.type
_entity_poly.pdbx_seq_one_letter_code
_entity_poly.pdbx_strand_id
1 'polypeptide(L)'
;MRLEVIGEVLGKDYECRKQMLLHRLDLTIQSFRWSPRAEVTAVRSVYEPLRRELSARSHVTLAHVLAARHDLSIVTKTTSLASRKHTACAINKVDTRPVTVTGFRACQHPARREKKKEFPSPQSWRWCC
;
A
#
# COMPACT_ATOMS: atom_id res chain seq x y z
N MET A 1 -15.90 24.50 -20.51
CA MET A 1 -14.72 23.97 -21.23
C MET A 1 -13.54 23.60 -20.35
N ARG A 2 -12.76 24.49 -19.70
CA ARG A 2 -11.56 24.05 -18.92
C ARG A 2 -11.87 23.09 -17.75
N LEU A 3 -12.95 23.32 -17.03
CA LEU A 3 -13.30 22.53 -15.85
C LEU A 3 -13.75 21.11 -16.19
N GLU A 4 -14.47 20.93 -17.29
CA GLU A 4 -14.93 19.62 -17.77
C GLU A 4 -13.73 18.75 -18.18
N VAL A 5 -12.75 19.34 -18.87
CA VAL A 5 -11.50 18.67 -19.25
C VAL A 5 -10.74 18.18 -18.00
N ILE A 6 -10.65 19.02 -16.96
CA ILE A 6 -10.02 18.63 -15.69
C ILE A 6 -10.79 17.48 -15.04
N GLY A 7 -12.13 17.56 -15.01
CA GLY A 7 -12.99 16.50 -14.47
C GLY A 7 -12.79 15.17 -15.20
N GLU A 8 -12.67 15.19 -16.52
CA GLU A 8 -12.42 13.99 -17.33
C GLU A 8 -11.04 13.37 -17.04
N VAL A 9 -9.99 14.19 -16.99
CA VAL A 9 -8.63 13.73 -16.68
C VAL A 9 -8.57 13.12 -15.27
N LEU A 10 -9.14 13.80 -14.27
CA LEU A 10 -9.19 13.30 -12.90
C LEU A 10 -10.01 12.00 -12.79
N GLY A 11 -11.12 11.90 -13.54
CA GLY A 11 -11.93 10.69 -13.60
C GLY A 11 -11.14 9.50 -14.14
N LYS A 12 -10.43 9.67 -15.27
CA LYS A 12 -9.56 8.63 -15.85
C LYS A 12 -8.44 8.21 -14.89
N ASP A 13 -7.80 9.18 -14.24
CA ASP A 13 -6.72 8.90 -13.28
C ASP A 13 -7.23 8.12 -12.07
N TYR A 14 -8.42 8.46 -11.59
CA TYR A 14 -9.07 7.76 -10.49
C TYR A 14 -9.46 6.33 -10.85
N GLU A 15 -10.02 6.11 -12.05
CA GLU A 15 -10.34 4.76 -12.54
C GLU A 15 -9.09 3.89 -12.71
N CYS A 16 -8.01 4.45 -13.26
CA CYS A 16 -6.71 3.76 -13.36
C CYS A 16 -6.21 3.30 -11.98
N ARG A 17 -6.29 4.16 -10.97
CA ARG A 17 -5.92 3.80 -9.58
C ARG A 17 -6.80 2.69 -9.02
N LYS A 18 -8.11 2.73 -9.29
CA LYS A 18 -9.04 1.66 -8.87
C LYS A 18 -8.70 0.33 -9.55
N GLN A 19 -8.41 0.32 -10.85
CA GLN A 19 -7.97 -0.88 -11.57
C GLN A 19 -6.72 -1.48 -10.95
N MET A 20 -5.72 -0.66 -10.64
CA MET A 20 -4.49 -1.10 -10.00
C MET A 20 -4.75 -1.73 -8.63
N LEU A 21 -5.62 -1.11 -7.81
CA LEU A 21 -5.97 -1.67 -6.50
C LEU A 21 -6.69 -3.02 -6.61
N LEU A 22 -7.60 -3.18 -7.57
CA LEU A 22 -8.29 -4.45 -7.81
C LEU A 22 -7.30 -5.52 -8.31
N HIS A 23 -6.39 -5.17 -9.20
CA HIS A 23 -5.37 -6.10 -9.67
C HIS A 23 -4.43 -6.53 -8.53
N ARG A 24 -4.00 -5.59 -7.68
CA ARG A 24 -3.18 -5.90 -6.51
C ARG A 24 -3.92 -6.80 -5.53
N LEU A 25 -5.23 -6.62 -5.38
CA LEU A 25 -6.08 -7.52 -4.59
C LEU A 25 -6.11 -8.93 -5.21
N ASP A 26 -6.30 -9.06 -6.52
CA ASP A 26 -6.25 -10.35 -7.22
C ASP A 26 -4.90 -11.06 -7.00
N LEU A 27 -3.79 -10.34 -7.15
CA LEU A 27 -2.44 -10.88 -6.95
C LEU A 27 -2.17 -11.30 -5.51
N THR A 28 -2.66 -10.54 -4.52
CA THR A 28 -2.52 -10.93 -3.11
C THR A 28 -3.27 -12.22 -2.80
N ILE A 29 -4.48 -12.40 -3.34
CA ILE A 29 -5.22 -13.66 -3.20
C ILE A 29 -4.48 -14.82 -3.89
N GLN A 30 -3.88 -14.58 -5.06
CA GLN A 30 -3.11 -15.61 -5.77
C GLN A 30 -1.85 -16.02 -5.01
N SER A 31 -1.18 -15.09 -4.31
CA SER A 31 0.05 -15.37 -3.56
C SER A 31 -0.13 -16.37 -2.42
N PHE A 32 -1.33 -16.47 -1.84
CA PHE A 32 -1.61 -17.46 -0.78
C PHE A 32 -1.48 -18.91 -1.26
N ARG A 33 -1.52 -19.17 -2.58
CA ARG A 33 -1.31 -20.51 -3.14
C ARG A 33 0.08 -21.08 -2.88
N TRP A 34 1.04 -20.26 -2.46
CA TRP A 34 2.45 -20.66 -2.29
C TRP A 34 2.77 -21.09 -0.86
N SER A 35 1.80 -20.98 0.08
CA SER A 35 1.98 -21.37 1.48
C SER A 35 1.19 -22.65 1.79
N PRO A 36 1.84 -23.72 2.30
CA PRO A 36 1.15 -24.93 2.78
C PRO A 36 0.22 -24.67 3.95
N ARG A 37 0.36 -23.52 4.65
CA ARG A 37 -0.44 -23.15 5.82
C ARG A 37 -1.65 -22.29 5.48
N ALA A 38 -1.81 -21.88 4.23
CA ALA A 38 -2.91 -21.01 3.84
C ALA A 38 -4.13 -21.84 3.41
N GLU A 39 -5.27 -21.60 4.06
CA GLU A 39 -6.55 -22.17 3.65
C GLU A 39 -7.12 -21.36 2.47
N VAL A 40 -6.51 -21.53 1.29
CA VAL A 40 -6.80 -20.77 0.07
C VAL A 40 -8.28 -20.89 -0.33
N THR A 41 -8.91 -22.02 -0.04
CA THR A 41 -10.34 -22.29 -0.29
C THR A 41 -11.24 -21.38 0.56
N ALA A 42 -10.98 -21.28 1.86
CA ALA A 42 -11.74 -20.41 2.76
C ALA A 42 -11.61 -18.94 2.35
N VAL A 43 -10.38 -18.48 2.08
CA VAL A 43 -10.13 -17.10 1.63
C VAL A 43 -10.84 -16.81 0.30
N ARG A 44 -10.77 -17.73 -0.67
CA ARG A 44 -11.45 -17.56 -1.97
C ARG A 44 -12.97 -17.54 -1.84
N SER A 45 -13.54 -18.34 -0.92
CA SER A 45 -14.99 -18.40 -0.73
C SER A 45 -15.59 -17.06 -0.30
N VAL A 46 -14.86 -16.29 0.50
CA VAL A 46 -15.24 -14.94 0.93
C VAL A 46 -14.88 -13.91 -0.14
N TYR A 47 -13.72 -14.07 -0.77
CA TYR A 47 -13.21 -13.12 -1.76
C TYR A 47 -14.07 -13.03 -3.03
N GLU A 48 -14.46 -14.16 -3.60
CA GLU A 48 -15.14 -14.25 -4.90
C GLU A 48 -16.45 -13.42 -4.96
N PRO A 49 -17.38 -13.47 -3.99
CA PRO A 49 -18.58 -12.63 -4.04
C PRO A 49 -18.23 -11.14 -3.97
N LEU A 50 -17.36 -10.74 -3.04
CA LEU A 50 -16.91 -9.35 -2.90
C LEU A 50 -16.27 -8.82 -4.19
N ARG A 51 -15.43 -9.64 -4.83
CA ARG A 51 -14.71 -9.28 -6.03
C ARG A 51 -15.61 -9.02 -7.24
N ARG A 52 -16.79 -9.65 -7.30
CA ARG A 52 -17.79 -9.45 -8.35
C ARG A 52 -18.53 -8.13 -8.20
N GLU A 53 -18.72 -7.67 -6.97
CA GLU A 53 -19.37 -6.39 -6.67
C GLU A 53 -18.42 -5.21 -6.90
N LEU A 54 -17.11 -5.45 -6.77
CA LEU A 54 -16.10 -4.40 -6.96
C LEU A 54 -15.88 -4.08 -8.44
N SER A 55 -16.09 -2.81 -8.79
CA SER A 55 -15.85 -2.29 -10.13
C SER A 55 -14.77 -1.21 -10.14
N ALA A 56 -13.96 -1.21 -11.20
CA ALA A 56 -13.01 -0.16 -11.50
C ALA A 56 -13.69 1.18 -11.86
N ARG A 57 -14.92 1.12 -12.40
CA ARG A 57 -15.67 2.32 -12.78
C ARG A 57 -15.90 3.22 -11.58
N SER A 58 -15.76 4.52 -11.79
CA SER A 58 -16.03 5.50 -10.75
C SER A 58 -17.43 6.10 -10.93
N HIS A 59 -18.20 6.15 -9.83
CA HIS A 59 -19.47 6.88 -9.78
C HIS A 59 -19.28 8.32 -9.26
N VAL A 60 -18.03 8.72 -9.01
CA VAL A 60 -17.67 10.04 -8.52
C VAL A 60 -17.69 11.01 -9.70
N THR A 61 -18.64 11.94 -9.69
CA THR A 61 -18.73 13.00 -10.70
C THR A 61 -18.06 14.27 -10.22
N LEU A 62 -17.78 15.19 -11.15
CA LEU A 62 -17.25 16.51 -10.82
C LEU A 62 -18.10 17.26 -9.77
N ALA A 63 -19.42 17.11 -9.81
CA ALA A 63 -20.31 17.71 -8.82
C ALA A 63 -20.04 17.19 -7.40
N HIS A 64 -19.75 15.89 -7.24
CA HIS A 64 -19.38 15.31 -5.94
C HIS A 64 -18.06 15.89 -5.42
N VAL A 65 -17.09 16.12 -6.31
CA VAL A 65 -15.79 16.71 -5.96
C VAL A 65 -15.97 18.17 -5.52
N LEU A 66 -16.81 18.93 -6.21
CA LEU A 66 -17.08 20.33 -5.89
C LEU A 66 -17.91 20.49 -4.60
N ALA A 67 -18.80 19.55 -4.32
CA ALA A 67 -19.58 19.51 -3.09
C ALA A 67 -18.76 19.03 -1.88
N ALA A 68 -17.65 18.32 -2.11
CA ALA A 68 -16.77 17.87 -1.05
C ALA A 68 -16.12 19.05 -0.32
N ARG A 69 -15.92 18.91 0.99
CA ARG A 69 -15.21 19.92 1.78
C ARG A 69 -13.78 20.09 1.27
N HIS A 70 -13.31 21.33 1.28
CA HIS A 70 -11.99 21.69 0.76
C HIS A 70 -10.83 20.91 1.43
N ASP A 71 -10.97 20.56 2.71
CA ASP A 71 -9.94 19.88 3.50
C ASP A 71 -9.73 18.40 3.09
N LEU A 72 -10.75 17.77 2.53
CA LEU A 72 -10.66 16.39 2.02
C LEU A 72 -9.83 16.28 0.73
N SER A 73 -9.68 17.39 0.00
CA SER A 73 -8.88 17.45 -1.23
C SER A 73 -7.38 17.58 -0.97
N ILE A 74 -6.97 17.81 0.28
CA ILE A 74 -5.57 18.03 0.66
C ILE A 74 -4.87 16.68 0.83
N VAL A 75 -4.00 16.34 -0.13
CA VAL A 75 -3.19 15.11 -0.07
C VAL A 75 -2.07 15.29 0.96
N THR A 76 -2.26 14.72 2.16
CA THR A 76 -1.24 14.71 3.22
C THR A 76 -0.35 13.48 3.10
N LYS A 77 0.97 13.66 3.25
CA LYS A 77 1.92 12.53 3.24
C LYS A 77 1.59 11.57 4.38
N THR A 78 1.43 10.29 4.05
CA THR A 78 1.20 9.22 5.03
C THR A 78 2.41 9.03 5.97
N THR A 79 3.60 9.43 5.54
CA THR A 79 4.83 9.45 6.35
C THR A 79 4.94 10.66 7.26
N SER A 80 4.01 11.63 7.19
CA SER A 80 4.05 12.82 8.01
C SER A 80 3.96 12.48 9.50
N LEU A 81 4.61 13.28 10.35
CA LEU A 81 4.55 13.11 11.80
C LEU A 81 3.11 13.15 12.31
N ALA A 82 2.26 14.02 11.75
CA ALA A 82 0.85 14.11 12.11
C ALA A 82 0.10 12.78 11.86
N SER A 83 0.32 12.15 10.70
CA SER A 83 -0.27 10.84 10.39
C SER A 83 0.28 9.70 11.27
N ARG A 84 1.55 9.81 11.70
CA ARG A 84 2.23 8.77 12.49
C ARG A 84 1.95 8.83 13.97
N LYS A 85 1.60 10.00 14.52
CA LYS A 85 1.22 10.17 15.93
C LYS A 85 0.15 9.17 16.39
N HIS A 86 -0.76 8.80 15.49
CA HIS A 86 -1.91 7.93 15.80
C HIS A 86 -1.71 6.46 15.38
N THR A 87 -0.60 6.11 14.72
CA THR A 87 -0.35 4.77 14.18
C THR A 87 0.88 4.08 14.81
N ALA A 88 1.42 4.67 15.87
CA ALA A 88 2.51 4.08 16.65
C ALA A 88 2.01 2.82 17.39
N CYS A 89 2.57 1.67 17.06
CA CYS A 89 2.34 0.41 17.77
C CYS A 89 3.67 -0.33 17.93
N ALA A 90 3.72 -1.41 18.71
CA ALA A 90 4.94 -2.19 18.94
C ALA A 90 5.66 -2.61 17.65
N ILE A 91 4.90 -2.78 16.55
CA ILE A 91 5.41 -3.14 15.23
C ILE A 91 5.86 -1.89 14.45
N ASN A 92 5.15 -0.76 14.54
CA ASN A 92 5.42 0.48 13.79
C ASN A 92 6.13 1.58 14.61
N LYS A 93 7.03 1.21 15.53
CA LYS A 93 7.88 2.18 16.25
C LYS A 93 9.01 2.69 15.34
N VAL A 94 8.73 3.68 14.51
CA VAL A 94 9.78 4.37 13.74
C VAL A 94 10.05 5.74 14.37
N ASP A 95 11.01 5.84 15.27
CA ASP A 95 11.52 7.14 15.71
C ASP A 95 12.36 7.74 14.58
N THR A 96 11.70 8.30 13.56
CA THR A 96 12.40 9.09 12.54
C THR A 96 12.79 10.41 13.19
N ARG A 97 14.04 10.47 13.65
CA ARG A 97 14.68 11.77 13.96
C ARG A 97 14.53 12.68 12.73
N PRO A 98 14.43 14.01 12.93
CA PRO A 98 14.45 14.95 11.82
C PRO A 98 15.68 14.66 10.96
N VAL A 99 15.46 14.26 9.70
CA VAL A 99 16.56 14.13 8.74
C VAL A 99 16.95 15.56 8.38
N THR A 100 17.91 16.12 9.10
CA THR A 100 18.66 17.27 8.62
C THR A 100 19.43 16.78 7.41
N VAL A 101 19.01 17.21 6.22
CA VAL A 101 19.72 16.88 4.98
C VAL A 101 21.03 17.63 5.00
N THR A 102 22.04 17.00 5.60
CA THR A 102 23.41 17.50 5.60
C THR A 102 24.32 16.28 5.48
N GLY A 103 24.64 15.93 4.24
CA GLY A 103 25.66 14.94 3.90
C GLY A 103 25.16 13.50 3.75
N PHE A 104 25.47 12.90 2.59
CA PHE A 104 25.42 11.46 2.40
C PHE A 104 26.44 10.80 3.34
N ARG A 105 26.00 10.25 4.47
CA ARG A 105 26.78 9.28 5.24
C ARG A 105 26.14 7.91 5.11
N ALA A 106 26.91 6.96 4.60
CA ALA A 106 26.51 5.56 4.51
C ALA A 106 26.07 5.02 5.87
N CYS A 107 25.01 4.22 5.87
CA CYS A 107 24.44 3.57 7.05
C CYS A 107 25.48 2.67 7.74
N GLN A 108 26.10 3.15 8.82
CA GLN A 108 26.74 2.26 9.79
C GLN A 108 25.63 1.59 10.60
N HIS A 109 25.38 0.31 10.31
CA HIS A 109 24.59 -0.53 11.21
C HIS A 109 25.37 -0.71 12.52
N PRO A 110 24.78 -0.49 13.71
CA PRO A 110 25.41 -0.94 14.94
C PRO A 110 25.50 -2.46 14.93
N ALA A 111 26.70 -3.00 15.18
CA ALA A 111 26.98 -4.43 15.18
C ALA A 111 26.04 -5.18 16.13
N ARG A 112 25.18 -6.04 15.57
CA ARG A 112 24.36 -6.98 16.33
C ARG A 112 25.25 -8.17 16.71
N ARG A 113 25.50 -8.38 18.01
CA ARG A 113 26.22 -9.57 18.51
C ARG A 113 25.59 -10.84 17.92
N GLU A 114 26.37 -11.57 17.14
CA GLU A 114 26.02 -12.89 16.61
C GLU A 114 25.83 -13.89 17.76
N LYS A 115 24.64 -14.47 17.86
CA LYS A 115 24.52 -15.85 18.34
C LYS A 115 24.38 -16.72 17.09
N LYS A 116 25.39 -17.55 16.83
CA LYS A 116 25.39 -18.55 15.75
C LYS A 116 24.11 -19.38 15.84
N LYS A 117 23.28 -19.32 14.81
CA LYS A 117 22.34 -20.37 14.45
C LYS A 117 22.77 -20.84 13.07
N GLU A 118 23.14 -22.12 12.97
CA GLU A 118 23.47 -22.77 11.71
C GLU A 118 22.33 -22.60 10.70
N PHE A 119 22.70 -22.22 9.49
CA PHE A 119 21.82 -22.07 8.33
C PHE A 119 21.91 -23.34 7.46
N PRO A 120 20.79 -23.92 6.99
CA PRO A 120 20.83 -25.01 6.02
C PRO A 120 21.17 -24.50 4.62
N SER A 121 21.53 -25.43 3.73
CA SER A 121 22.28 -25.23 2.49
C SER A 121 21.60 -24.36 1.39
N PRO A 122 22.38 -23.86 0.41
CA PRO A 122 22.05 -22.69 -0.43
C PRO A 122 20.94 -22.80 -1.48
N GLN A 123 20.13 -23.86 -1.51
CA GLN A 123 19.17 -24.06 -2.62
C GLN A 123 17.75 -23.48 -2.39
N SER A 124 17.49 -22.82 -1.25
CA SER A 124 16.13 -22.44 -0.84
C SER A 124 15.70 -20.97 -1.08
N TRP A 125 16.51 -20.17 -1.77
CA TRP A 125 16.16 -18.76 -2.01
C TRP A 125 15.92 -18.49 -3.50
N ARG A 126 14.65 -18.60 -3.92
CA ARG A 126 14.17 -17.89 -5.12
C ARG A 126 13.05 -16.92 -4.74
N TRP A 127 13.53 -15.70 -4.51
CA TRP A 127 13.00 -14.38 -4.85
C TRP A 127 11.63 -13.94 -4.32
N CYS A 128 11.71 -12.98 -3.39
CA CYS A 128 10.87 -11.79 -3.41
C CYS A 128 10.85 -11.16 -4.82
N CYS A 129 9.67 -11.08 -5.42
CA CYS A 129 9.09 -9.91 -6.09
C CYS A 129 7.63 -10.25 -6.41
#